data_AF-A0A1H9TFJ6-F1
#
_entry.id   AF-A0A1H9TFJ6-F1
#
_cell.length_a   1.000
_cell.length_b   1.000
_cell.length_c   1.000
_cell.angle_alpha   90.00
_cell.angle_beta   90.00
_cell.angle_gamma   90.00
#
_symmetry.space_group_name_H-M   'P 1'
#
loop_
_entity.id
_entity.type
_entity.pdbx_description
1 polymer ?
#
loop_
_entity_poly.entity_id
_entity_poly.type
_entity_poly.pdbx_seq_one_letter_code
_entity_poly.pdbx_strand_id
1 'polypeptide(L)' 'MDGFVIQSQHAEASAESGSRNVTWLAIAESEADALELVPGSNRTIIERGMHVLEEARARGVPTGGAMILE' A
#
# COMPACT_ATOMS: atom_id res chain seq x y z
N MET A 1 -11.46 -9.78 11.83
CA MET A 1 -11.03 -9.53 10.45
C MET A 1 -9.56 -9.17 10.50
N ASP A 2 -8.72 -9.89 9.75
CA ASP A 2 -7.31 -9.54 9.64
C ASP A 2 -7.14 -8.36 8.69
N GLY A 3 -6.17 -7.48 8.95
CA GLY A 3 -5.69 -6.50 7.98
C GLY A 3 -4.47 -7.02 7.23
N PHE A 4 -4.24 -6.45 6.06
CA PHE A 4 -3.09 -6.72 5.20
C PHE A 4 -2.42 -5.40 4.86
N VAL A 5 -1.11 -5.33 5.03
CA VAL A 5 -0.27 -4.25 4.52
C VAL A 5 0.52 -4.77 3.33
N ILE A 6 0.34 -4.13 2.18
CA ILE A 6 1.10 -4.43 0.98
C ILE A 6 1.93 -3.22 0.60
N GLN A 7 3.21 -3.48 0.37
CA GLN A 7 4.11 -2.51 -0.22
C GLN A 7 4.33 -2.85 -1.69
N SER A 8 4.24 -1.85 -2.54
CA SER A 8 4.67 -1.94 -3.93
C SER A 8 5.70 -0.86 -4.21
N GLN A 9 6.79 -1.23 -4.87
CA GLN A 9 7.73 -0.27 -5.41
C GLN A 9 7.49 -0.16 -6.90
N HIS A 10 7.11 1.03 -7.36
CA HIS A 10 6.85 1.28 -8.76
C HIS A 10 7.59 2.52 -9.25
N ALA A 11 8.16 2.44 -10.44
CA ALA A 11 8.77 3.57 -11.10
C ALA A 11 7.65 4.38 -11.78
N GLU A 12 7.20 5.47 -11.16
CA GLU A 12 6.27 6.38 -11.78
C GLU A 12 7.01 7.31 -12.74
N ALA A 13 6.58 7.31 -14.00
CA ALA A 13 7.06 8.25 -14.99
C ALA A 13 6.50 9.63 -14.63
N SER A 14 7.35 10.48 -14.06
CA SER A 14 7.00 11.88 -13.81
C SER A 14 7.28 12.69 -15.06
N ALA A 15 6.32 13.56 -15.44
CA ALA A 15 6.38 14.33 -16.69
C ALA A 15 7.60 15.28 -16.79
N GLU A 16 8.29 15.54 -15.67
CA GLU A 16 9.28 16.61 -15.55
C GLU A 16 10.74 16.14 -15.39
N SER A 17 11.03 14.88 -15.03
CA SER A 17 12.42 14.50 -14.68
C SER A 17 12.78 13.00 -14.80
N GLY A 18 12.04 12.23 -15.61
CA GLY A 18 12.27 10.80 -15.75
C GLY A 18 11.57 9.97 -14.66
N SER A 19 11.89 8.68 -14.59
CA SER A 19 11.23 7.73 -13.70
C SER A 19 11.66 7.93 -12.24
N ARG A 20 10.71 8.20 -11.34
CA ARG A 20 10.93 8.23 -9.89
C ARG A 20 10.44 6.91 -9.29
N ASN A 21 11.25 6.27 -8.47
CA ASN A 21 10.79 5.13 -7.69
C ASN A 21 9.91 5.63 -6.55
N VAL A 22 8.65 5.22 -6.56
CA VAL A 22 7.62 5.56 -5.58
C VAL A 22 7.28 4.28 -4.81
N THR A 23 7.26 4.39 -3.49
CA THR A 23 6.86 3.30 -2.61
C THR A 23 5.41 3.50 -2.22
N TRP A 24 4.55 2.60 -2.62
CA TRP A 24 3.14 2.58 -2.25
C TRP A 24 2.91 1.63 -1.09
N LEU A 25 2.03 2.00 -0.16
CA LEU A 25 1.60 1.17 0.94
C LEU A 25 0.07 1.17 0.98
N ALA A 26 -0.55 -0.01 0.84
CA ALA A 26 -1.99 -0.19 0.95
C ALA A 26 -2.36 -1.01 2.18
N ILE A 27 -3.53 -0.69 2.75
CA ILE A 27 -4.08 -1.37 3.91
C ILE A 27 -5.51 -1.81 3.61
N ALA A 28 -5.77 -3.11 3.65
CA ALA A 28 -7.10 -3.68 3.40
C ALA A 28 -7.45 -4.84 4.33
N GLU A 29 -8.71 -5.25 4.34
CA GLU A 29 -9.22 -6.40 5.10
C GLU A 29 -8.98 -7.75 4.40
N SER A 30 -8.43 -7.70 3.19
CA SER A 30 -8.13 -8.87 2.37
C SER A 30 -6.90 -8.61 1.52
N GLU A 31 -6.10 -9.66 1.32
CA GLU A 31 -4.90 -9.60 0.48
C GLU A 31 -5.21 -9.15 -0.95
N ALA A 32 -6.28 -9.70 -1.55
CA ALA A 32 -6.71 -9.34 -2.90
C ALA A 32 -7.02 -7.84 -3.03
N ASP A 33 -7.76 -7.29 -2.08
CA ASP A 33 -8.12 -5.87 -2.04
C ASP A 33 -6.86 -5.00 -1.89
N ALA A 34 -5.95 -5.37 -0.98
CA ALA A 34 -4.67 -4.67 -0.83
C ALA A 34 -3.80 -4.72 -2.10
N LEU A 35 -3.86 -5.82 -2.87
CA LEU A 35 -3.13 -5.96 -4.14
C LEU A 35 -3.74 -5.09 -5.24
N GLU A 36 -5.07 -4.88 -5.24
CA GLU A 36 -5.75 -3.99 -6.18
C GLU A 36 -5.47 -2.51 -5.90
N LEU A 37 -5.18 -2.17 -4.64
CA LEU A 37 -4.93 -0.79 -4.21
C LEU A 37 -3.55 -0.24 -4.59
N VAL A 38 -2.55 -1.09 -4.82
CA VAL A 38 -1.20 -0.66 -5.21
C VAL A 38 -0.86 -1.00 -6.66
N PRO A 39 -0.38 -0.03 -7.47
CA PRO A 39 0.10 -0.30 -8.82
C PRO A 39 1.48 -0.99 -8.79
N GLY A 40 1.83 -1.66 -9.89
CA GLY A 40 3.16 -2.24 -10.10
C GLY A 40 3.25 -3.75 -9.87
N SER A 41 4.29 -4.36 -10.42
CA SER A 41 4.48 -5.82 -10.44
C SER A 41 5.19 -6.38 -9.21
N ASN A 42 5.81 -5.52 -8.39
CA ASN A 42 6.63 -5.92 -7.24
C ASN A 42 5.88 -5.65 -5.93
N ARG A 43 4.81 -6.42 -5.71
CA ARG A 43 3.92 -6.30 -4.55
C ARG A 43 4.32 -7.33 -3.50
N THR A 44 4.62 -6.86 -2.30
CA THR A 44 5.02 -7.71 -1.18
C THR A 44 4.12 -7.42 0.01
N ILE A 45 3.55 -8.47 0.58
CA ILE A 45 2.86 -8.37 1.87
C ILE A 45 3.94 -8.22 2.93
N ILE A 46 3.94 -7.08 3.60
CA ILE A 46 4.90 -6.78 4.66
C ILE A 46 4.31 -7.09 6.04
N GLU A 47 2.99 -6.99 6.19
CA GLU A 47 2.34 -7.24 7.47
C GLU A 47 0.93 -7.80 7.29
N ARG A 48 0.53 -8.66 8.23
CA ARG A 48 -0.82 -9.24 8.30
C ARG A 48 -1.25 -9.39 9.76
N GLY A 49 -2.49 -9.01 10.05
CA GLY A 49 -3.16 -9.31 11.31
C GLY A 49 -4.17 -8.24 11.71
N MET A 50 -4.92 -8.49 12.78
CA MET A 50 -5.92 -7.53 13.27
C MET A 50 -5.33 -6.15 13.63
N HIS A 51 -4.12 -6.13 14.19
CA HIS A 51 -3.40 -4.91 14.57
C HIS A 51 -3.14 -3.96 13.39
N VAL A 52 -3.03 -4.48 12.16
CA VAL A 52 -2.82 -3.68 10.95
C VAL A 52 -3.94 -2.67 10.73
N LEU A 53 -5.19 -3.08 10.91
CA LEU A 53 -6.34 -2.20 10.72
C LEU A 53 -6.41 -1.14 11.83
N GLU A 54 -5.95 -1.48 13.04
CA GLU A 54 -5.88 -0.55 14.17
C GLU A 54 -4.78 0.50 13.93
N GLU A 55 -3.60 0.09 13.48
CA GLU A 55 -2.51 0.99 13.08
C GLU A 55 -2.91 1.89 11.91
N ALA A 56 -3.58 1.34 10.89
CA ALA A 56 -4.10 2.11 9.75
C ALA A 56 -5.03 3.23 10.22
N ARG A 57 -6.00 2.89 11.08
CA ARG A 57 -6.94 3.87 11.65
C ARG A 57 -6.24 4.90 12.52
N ALA A 58 -5.26 4.49 13.34
CA ALA A 58 -4.48 5.40 14.17
C ALA A 58 -3.68 6.42 13.34
N ARG A 59 -3.23 6.01 12.15
CA ARG A 59 -2.54 6.86 11.17
C ARG A 59 -3.49 7.64 10.24
N GLY A 60 -4.81 7.48 10.39
CA GLY A 60 -5.79 8.12 9.53
C GLY A 60 -5.86 7.55 8.10
N VAL A 61 -5.29 6.36 7.87
CA VAL A 61 -5.38 5.66 6.59
C VAL A 61 -6.73 4.92 6.55
N PRO A 62 -7.63 5.24 5.60
CA PRO A 62 -8.87 4.51 5.46
C PRO A 62 -8.57 3.05 5.10
N THR A 63 -9.31 2.12 5.69
CA THR A 63 -9.28 0.72 5.27
C THR A 63 -9.78 0.64 3.82
N GLY A 64 -9.05 -0.07 2.96
CA GLY A 64 -9.27 0.00 1.50
C GLY A 64 -8.54 1.19 0.86
N GLY A 65 -7.55 1.77 1.54
CA GLY A 65 -6.78 2.92 1.08
C GLY A 65 -5.34 2.57 0.76
N ALA A 66 -4.76 3.29 -0.21
CA ALA A 66 -3.34 3.32 -0.48
C ALA A 66 -2.75 4.70 -0.22
N MET A 67 -1.51 4.73 0.24
CA MET A 67 -0.73 5.95 0.40
C MET A 67 0.67 5.79 -0.21
N ILE A 68 1.24 6.91 -0.64
CA ILE A 68 2.64 6.97 -1.08
C ILE A 68 3.51 7.27 0.15
N LEU A 69 4.59 6.51 0.29
CA LEU A 69 5.71 6.82 1.17
C LEU A 69 6.77 7.52 0.32
N GLU A 70 6.82 8.86 0.41
CA GLU A 70 7.84 9.70 -0.25
C GLU A 70 9.16 9.75 0.51
#